data_AF-A0A382R4W1-F1
#
_entry.id   AF-A0A382R4W1-F1
#
_cell.length_a   1.000
_cell.length_b   1.000
_cell.length_c   1.000
_cell.angle_alpha   90.00
_cell.angle_beta   90.00
_cell.angle_gamma   90.00
#
_symmetry.space_group_name_H-M   'P 1'
#
loop_
_entity.id
_entity.type
_entity.pdbx_description
1 polymer ?
#
loop_
_entity_poly.entity_id
_entity_poly.type
_entity_poly.pdbx_seq_one_letter_code
_entity_poly.pdbx_strand_id
1 'polypeptide(L)'
;VDEASSWNYEDWSELLFQTFFSEENGGEDILFAIDDPVLAKISALSEEGEDGGADSLARAVKSKISNRWRLGNISPAVRAWERERKGAHPALPVLALTILAASRMAADGNYAAHNYYVPLRRLLDPHDSGRGAPGDFPTEILGLWTSVRGWSEVDLEGRYGILKADMTGGHFPYIAPALQHAFLRNSDLHRLDAFFRVLGLEPASEPPVGSELRRALKSWTSNKDETWARRL
;
A
#
# COMPACT_ATOMS: atom_id res chain seq x y z
N VAL A 1 -29.52 7.83 -14.58
CA VAL A 1 -29.17 6.41 -14.35
C VAL A 1 -27.76 6.47 -13.81
N ASP A 2 -27.63 6.49 -12.48
CA ASP A 2 -26.31 6.49 -11.82
C ASP A 2 -25.74 5.08 -11.96
N GLU A 3 -24.81 4.90 -12.88
CA GLU A 3 -23.85 3.80 -12.80
C GLU A 3 -22.96 4.12 -11.59
N ALA A 4 -23.37 3.67 -10.40
CA ALA A 4 -22.47 3.51 -9.28
C ALA A 4 -21.40 2.50 -9.74
N SER A 5 -20.31 3.04 -10.31
CA SER A 5 -19.22 2.32 -10.93
C SER A 5 -18.54 1.47 -9.86
N SER A 6 -19.00 0.22 -9.69
CA SER A 6 -18.31 -0.74 -8.87
C SER A 6 -17.05 -1.17 -9.61
N TRP A 7 -15.94 -0.47 -9.34
CA TRP A 7 -14.62 -0.80 -9.83
C TRP A 7 -14.36 -2.31 -9.67
N ASN A 8 -14.15 -3.00 -10.78
CA ASN A 8 -13.79 -4.41 -10.75
C ASN A 8 -12.28 -4.56 -10.42
N TYR A 9 -11.80 -5.81 -10.37
CA TYR A 9 -10.41 -6.08 -9.98
C TYR A 9 -9.38 -5.51 -10.96
N GLU A 10 -9.67 -5.59 -12.25
CA GLU A 10 -8.85 -5.05 -13.32
C GLU A 10 -8.87 -3.52 -13.32
N ASP A 11 -10.04 -2.89 -13.09
CA ASP A 11 -10.15 -1.43 -12.98
C ASP A 11 -9.29 -0.91 -11.82
N TRP A 12 -9.34 -1.58 -10.65
CA TRP A 12 -8.48 -1.24 -9.51
C TRP A 12 -7.00 -1.44 -9.81
N SER A 13 -6.63 -2.47 -10.57
CA SER A 13 -5.24 -2.71 -10.95
C SER A 13 -4.71 -1.53 -11.76
N GLU A 14 -5.49 -1.10 -12.76
CA GLU A 14 -5.13 0.02 -13.64
C GLU A 14 -5.12 1.36 -12.90
N LEU A 15 -6.11 1.61 -12.04
CA LEU A 15 -6.16 2.83 -11.23
C LEU A 15 -4.93 2.98 -10.32
N LEU A 16 -4.54 1.90 -9.64
CA LEU A 16 -3.37 1.88 -8.78
C LEU A 16 -2.08 2.07 -9.59
N PHE A 17 -2.00 1.48 -10.78
CA PHE A 17 -0.86 1.70 -11.68
C PHE A 17 -0.75 3.17 -12.08
N GLN A 18 -1.81 3.75 -12.66
CA GLN A 18 -1.81 5.14 -13.12
C GLN A 18 -1.57 6.18 -12.02
N THR A 19 -1.92 5.84 -10.77
CA THR A 19 -1.73 6.73 -9.62
C THR A 19 -0.29 6.73 -9.14
N PHE A 20 0.33 5.56 -8.98
CA PHE A 20 1.61 5.42 -8.27
C PHE A 20 2.81 5.23 -9.20
N PHE A 21 2.58 4.77 -10.42
CA PHE A 21 3.62 4.51 -11.39
C PHE A 21 3.51 5.56 -12.50
N SER A 22 4.42 6.53 -12.47
CA SER A 22 4.47 7.66 -13.40
C SER A 22 5.89 7.87 -13.90
N GLU A 23 6.05 8.47 -15.08
CA GLU A 23 7.40 8.79 -15.59
C GLU A 23 8.17 9.75 -14.68
N GLU A 24 7.46 10.54 -13.87
CA GLU A 24 8.04 11.42 -12.85
C GLU A 24 8.76 10.63 -11.75
N ASN A 25 8.32 9.40 -11.47
CA ASN A 25 8.94 8.49 -10.50
C ASN A 25 10.02 7.61 -11.15
N GLY A 26 10.40 7.84 -12.41
CA GLY A 26 11.34 6.99 -13.13
C GLY A 26 12.68 6.81 -12.40
N GLY A 27 13.04 5.56 -12.12
CA GLY A 27 14.26 5.19 -11.39
C GLY A 27 14.16 5.27 -9.86
N GLU A 28 13.08 5.86 -9.34
CA GLU A 28 12.87 6.08 -7.89
C GLU A 28 12.10 4.91 -7.23
N ASP A 29 12.30 4.75 -5.93
CA ASP A 29 11.55 3.79 -5.13
C ASP A 29 10.15 4.35 -4.78
N ILE A 30 9.10 3.63 -5.19
CA ILE A 30 7.72 4.03 -4.94
C ILE A 30 7.33 3.69 -3.49
N LEU A 31 6.85 4.70 -2.77
CA LEU A 31 6.11 4.50 -1.54
C LEU A 31 4.62 4.30 -1.86
N PHE A 32 4.17 3.05 -1.84
CA PHE A 32 2.77 2.68 -2.10
C PHE A 32 1.86 2.97 -0.89
N ALA A 33 1.79 4.23 -0.46
CA ALA A 33 1.10 4.68 0.76
C ALA A 33 -0.43 4.59 0.63
N ILE A 34 -0.99 3.40 0.82
CA ILE A 34 -2.43 3.13 0.75
C ILE A 34 -3.10 3.29 2.12
N ASP A 35 -4.08 4.20 2.20
CA ASP A 35 -5.00 4.38 3.33
C ASP A 35 -6.41 4.73 2.82
N ASP A 36 -7.38 4.77 3.73
CA ASP A 36 -8.78 5.07 3.42
C ASP A 36 -8.95 6.41 2.65
N PRO A 37 -8.36 7.55 3.07
CA PRO A 37 -8.39 8.79 2.30
C PRO A 37 -7.81 8.68 0.90
N VAL A 38 -6.70 7.96 0.71
CA VAL A 38 -6.09 7.76 -0.61
C VAL A 38 -7.02 7.00 -1.53
N LEU A 39 -7.60 5.89 -1.06
CA LEU A 39 -8.50 5.07 -1.87
C LEU A 39 -9.75 5.86 -2.27
N ALA A 40 -10.33 6.64 -1.35
CA ALA A 40 -11.44 7.54 -1.65
C ALA A 40 -11.07 8.56 -2.74
N LYS A 41 -9.92 9.22 -2.58
CA LYS A 41 -9.43 10.24 -3.53
C LYS A 41 -9.23 9.67 -4.93
N ILE A 42 -8.52 8.55 -5.08
CA ILE A 42 -8.15 8.02 -6.40
C ILE A 42 -9.34 7.40 -7.12
N SER A 43 -10.28 6.79 -6.38
CA SER A 43 -11.48 6.19 -6.97
C SER A 43 -12.65 7.17 -7.15
N ALA A 44 -12.52 8.40 -6.63
CA ALA A 44 -13.60 9.38 -6.50
C ALA A 44 -14.85 8.83 -5.75
N LEU A 45 -14.64 7.88 -4.85
CA LEU A 45 -15.66 7.31 -3.98
C LEU A 45 -15.58 7.92 -2.58
N SER A 46 -16.57 7.63 -1.75
CA SER A 46 -16.58 8.03 -0.34
C SER A 46 -15.40 7.41 0.44
N GLU A 47 -14.98 8.06 1.51
CA GLU A 47 -14.03 7.49 2.47
C GLU A 47 -14.70 6.44 3.37
N GLU A 48 -15.97 6.67 3.72
CA GLU A 48 -16.74 5.82 4.62
C GLU A 48 -17.96 5.20 3.93
N GLY A 49 -18.45 4.10 4.52
CA GLY A 49 -19.64 3.38 4.08
C GLY A 49 -19.38 2.31 3.02
N GLU A 50 -20.38 1.46 2.78
CA GLU A 50 -20.28 0.26 1.93
C GLU A 50 -19.93 0.56 0.44
N ASP A 51 -20.12 1.82 0.03
CA ASP A 51 -19.76 2.36 -1.29
C ASP A 51 -18.41 3.09 -1.30
N GLY A 52 -17.66 3.05 -0.20
CA GLY A 52 -16.37 3.70 -0.08
C GLY A 52 -15.25 3.02 -0.87
N GLY A 53 -14.18 3.76 -1.13
CA GLY A 53 -13.03 3.27 -1.90
C GLY A 53 -12.42 1.99 -1.32
N ALA A 54 -12.30 1.91 0.00
CA ALA A 54 -11.79 0.73 0.70
C ALA A 54 -12.69 -0.51 0.52
N ASP A 55 -14.00 -0.36 0.65
CA ASP A 55 -14.96 -1.46 0.50
C ASP A 55 -15.10 -1.89 -0.97
N SER A 56 -14.97 -0.94 -1.91
CA SER A 56 -14.88 -1.22 -3.34
C SER A 56 -13.64 -2.07 -3.67
N LEU A 57 -12.45 -1.68 -3.19
CA LEU A 57 -11.22 -2.46 -3.36
C LEU A 57 -11.36 -3.86 -2.74
N ALA A 58 -11.89 -3.92 -1.51
CA ALA A 58 -12.07 -5.19 -0.82
C ALA A 58 -13.04 -6.14 -1.55
N ARG A 59 -14.16 -5.63 -2.08
CA ARG A 59 -15.09 -6.40 -2.93
C ARG A 59 -14.40 -6.90 -4.19
N ALA A 60 -13.63 -6.04 -4.86
CA ALA A 60 -12.90 -6.43 -6.06
C ALA A 60 -11.90 -7.57 -5.76
N VAL A 61 -11.10 -7.46 -4.70
CA VAL A 61 -10.17 -8.52 -4.28
C VAL A 61 -10.93 -9.80 -3.88
N LYS A 62 -12.00 -9.67 -3.09
CA LYS A 62 -12.86 -10.79 -2.68
C LYS A 62 -13.41 -11.58 -3.87
N SER A 63 -13.71 -10.91 -4.98
CA SER A 63 -14.20 -11.58 -6.20
C SER A 63 -13.21 -12.60 -6.77
N LYS A 64 -11.90 -12.41 -6.54
CA LYS A 64 -10.84 -13.31 -7.03
C LYS A 64 -10.43 -14.36 -6.00
N ILE A 65 -10.31 -13.98 -4.72
CA ILE A 65 -9.71 -14.85 -3.68
C ILE A 65 -10.74 -15.46 -2.72
N SER A 66 -11.99 -15.01 -2.76
CA SER A 66 -13.09 -15.36 -1.85
C SER A 66 -12.80 -15.08 -0.36
N ASN A 67 -13.79 -15.28 0.51
CA ASN A 67 -13.59 -15.23 1.98
C ASN A 67 -12.61 -16.29 2.50
N ARG A 68 -12.22 -17.27 1.67
CA ARG A 68 -11.25 -18.30 2.06
C ARG A 68 -9.79 -17.88 1.88
N TRP A 69 -9.54 -16.64 1.42
CA TRP A 69 -8.18 -16.12 1.21
C TRP A 69 -7.34 -17.07 0.35
N ARG A 70 -7.86 -17.41 -0.83
CA ARG A 70 -7.14 -18.20 -1.85
C ARG A 70 -6.35 -17.27 -2.75
N LEU A 71 -5.26 -16.68 -2.25
CA LEU A 71 -4.37 -15.83 -3.03
C LEU A 71 -3.78 -16.57 -4.23
N GLY A 72 -3.64 -17.89 -4.17
CA GLY A 72 -3.20 -18.70 -5.33
C GLY A 72 -4.10 -18.56 -6.56
N ASN A 73 -5.33 -18.04 -6.40
CA ASN A 73 -6.23 -17.69 -7.52
C ASN A 73 -5.75 -16.47 -8.33
N ILE A 74 -4.82 -15.67 -7.81
CA ILE A 74 -4.21 -14.54 -8.52
C ILE A 74 -3.13 -15.03 -9.50
N SER A 75 -2.45 -16.12 -9.18
CA SER A 75 -1.34 -16.66 -9.97
C SER A 75 -1.72 -16.98 -11.44
N PRO A 76 -2.91 -17.53 -11.76
CA PRO A 76 -3.37 -17.63 -13.14
C PRO A 76 -3.49 -16.28 -13.88
N ALA A 77 -3.96 -15.23 -13.20
CA ALA A 77 -4.08 -13.89 -13.78
C ALA A 77 -2.69 -13.29 -14.05
N VAL A 78 -1.76 -13.45 -13.10
CA VAL A 78 -0.35 -13.04 -13.28
C VAL A 78 0.28 -13.78 -14.45
N ARG A 79 0.16 -15.12 -14.53
CA ARG A 79 0.69 -15.90 -15.67
C ARG A 79 0.05 -15.54 -17.01
N ALA A 80 -1.23 -15.16 -17.01
CA ALA A 80 -1.89 -14.69 -18.23
C ALA A 80 -1.32 -13.34 -18.65
N TRP A 81 -1.20 -12.41 -17.72
CA TRP A 81 -0.62 -11.10 -17.92
C TRP A 81 0.86 -11.20 -18.35
N GLU A 82 1.67 -12.08 -17.78
CA GLU A 82 3.09 -12.28 -18.12
C GLU A 82 3.35 -12.62 -19.61
N ARG A 83 2.34 -13.17 -20.30
CA ARG A 83 2.42 -13.50 -21.74
C ARG A 83 2.29 -12.27 -22.62
N GLU A 84 1.55 -11.26 -22.16
CA GLU A 84 1.26 -10.04 -22.93
C GLU A 84 2.04 -8.83 -22.41
N ARG A 85 2.29 -8.79 -21.09
CA ARG A 85 2.99 -7.75 -20.32
C ARG A 85 2.50 -6.35 -20.62
N LYS A 86 1.18 -6.19 -20.72
CA LYS A 86 0.52 -4.91 -20.99
C LYS A 86 -0.34 -4.49 -19.81
N GLY A 87 -0.32 -3.19 -19.55
CA GLY A 87 -1.09 -2.56 -18.47
C GLY A 87 -0.61 -2.94 -17.07
N ALA A 88 -1.44 -2.65 -16.10
CA ALA A 88 -1.15 -2.88 -14.69
C ALA A 88 -0.89 -4.35 -14.32
N HIS A 89 0.04 -4.56 -13.39
CA HIS A 89 0.32 -5.88 -12.84
C HIS A 89 -0.86 -6.39 -11.98
N PRO A 90 -1.39 -7.61 -12.21
CA PRO A 90 -2.60 -8.10 -11.53
C PRO A 90 -2.50 -8.21 -10.01
N ALA A 91 -1.30 -8.27 -9.44
CA ALA A 91 -1.14 -8.34 -7.98
C ALA A 91 -1.39 -7.00 -7.25
N LEU A 92 -1.41 -5.86 -7.94
CA LEU A 92 -1.50 -4.53 -7.30
C LEU A 92 -2.69 -4.38 -6.33
N PRO A 93 -3.93 -4.81 -6.65
CA PRO A 93 -5.06 -4.68 -5.72
C PRO A 93 -4.88 -5.48 -4.43
N VAL A 94 -4.28 -6.67 -4.50
CA VAL A 94 -4.02 -7.48 -3.30
C VAL A 94 -2.93 -6.83 -2.44
N LEU A 95 -1.86 -6.32 -3.05
CA LEU A 95 -0.83 -5.60 -2.31
C LEU A 95 -1.39 -4.34 -1.64
N ALA A 96 -2.22 -3.56 -2.35
CA ALA A 96 -2.91 -2.40 -1.78
C ALA A 96 -3.80 -2.79 -0.59
N LEU A 97 -4.52 -3.91 -0.66
CA LEU A 97 -5.33 -4.43 0.45
C LEU A 97 -4.46 -4.77 1.68
N THR A 98 -3.26 -5.33 1.47
CA THR A 98 -2.34 -5.62 2.58
C THR A 98 -1.83 -4.36 3.27
N ILE A 99 -1.54 -3.31 2.49
CA ILE A 99 -1.07 -2.03 3.02
C ILE A 99 -2.21 -1.32 3.75
N LEU A 100 -3.44 -1.37 3.23
CA LEU A 100 -4.62 -0.83 3.90
C LEU A 100 -4.83 -1.47 5.29
N ALA A 101 -4.64 -2.79 5.39
CA ALA A 101 -4.70 -3.47 6.69
C ALA A 101 -3.60 -2.98 7.66
N ALA A 102 -2.39 -2.76 7.14
CA ALA A 102 -1.28 -2.22 7.92
C ALA A 102 -1.51 -0.76 8.37
N SER A 103 -2.08 0.09 7.50
CA SER A 103 -2.35 1.50 7.84
C SER A 103 -3.47 1.63 8.87
N ARG A 104 -4.50 0.77 8.81
CA ARG A 104 -5.53 0.65 9.85
C ARG A 104 -4.98 0.13 11.17
N MET A 105 -4.09 -0.86 11.17
CA MET A 105 -3.40 -1.32 12.39
C MET A 105 -2.62 -0.18 13.06
N ALA A 106 -1.88 0.61 12.28
CA ALA A 106 -1.11 1.74 12.79
C ALA A 106 -1.98 2.85 13.40
N ALA A 107 -3.28 2.92 13.05
CA ALA A 107 -4.23 3.84 13.66
C ALA A 107 -4.55 3.54 15.12
N ASP A 108 -4.54 2.26 15.49
CA ASP A 108 -4.88 1.81 16.83
C ASP A 108 -3.70 1.89 17.81
N GLY A 109 -2.52 2.34 17.35
CA GLY A 109 -1.35 2.62 18.19
C GLY A 109 -0.67 1.39 18.81
N ASN A 110 -1.02 0.18 18.39
CA ASN A 110 -0.49 -1.08 18.93
C ASN A 110 0.12 -1.97 17.83
N TYR A 111 1.44 -2.11 17.82
CA TYR A 111 2.22 -2.77 16.75
C TYR A 111 2.52 -4.26 17.03
N ALA A 112 1.51 -5.06 17.39
CA ALA A 112 1.66 -6.50 17.47
C ALA A 112 1.19 -7.18 16.18
N ALA A 113 1.87 -8.22 15.69
CA ALA A 113 1.50 -8.87 14.42
C ALA A 113 0.07 -9.46 14.39
N HIS A 114 -0.50 -9.83 15.54
CA HIS A 114 -1.92 -10.23 15.61
C HIS A 114 -2.87 -9.05 15.34
N ASN A 115 -2.42 -7.81 15.54
CA ASN A 115 -3.17 -6.59 15.21
C ASN A 115 -3.16 -6.28 13.71
N TYR A 116 -2.34 -6.97 12.90
CA TYR A 116 -2.37 -6.86 11.45
C TYR A 116 -3.42 -7.80 10.83
N TYR A 117 -3.47 -9.06 11.27
CA TYR A 117 -4.35 -10.05 10.64
C TYR A 117 -5.84 -9.82 10.90
N VAL A 118 -6.20 -9.21 12.04
CA VAL A 118 -7.59 -8.86 12.35
C VAL A 118 -8.15 -7.83 11.34
N PRO A 119 -7.54 -6.63 11.14
CA PRO A 119 -8.02 -5.69 10.14
C PRO A 119 -7.91 -6.27 8.73
N LEU A 120 -6.86 -7.05 8.42
CA LEU A 120 -6.74 -7.72 7.13
C LEU A 120 -7.96 -8.59 6.82
N ARG A 121 -8.34 -9.48 7.74
CA ARG A 121 -9.49 -10.37 7.59
C ARG A 121 -10.80 -9.60 7.48
N ARG A 122 -10.97 -8.57 8.31
CA ARG A 122 -12.16 -7.72 8.35
C ARG A 122 -12.43 -6.97 7.06
N LEU A 123 -11.41 -6.73 6.23
CA LEU A 123 -11.61 -6.17 4.90
C LEU A 123 -12.48 -7.08 4.02
N LEU A 124 -12.32 -8.41 4.07
CA LEU A 124 -13.12 -9.33 3.24
C LEU A 124 -14.40 -9.81 3.95
N ASP A 125 -14.36 -9.90 5.27
CA ASP A 125 -15.48 -10.32 6.11
C ASP A 125 -15.47 -9.53 7.42
N PRO A 126 -16.34 -8.52 7.59
CA PRO A 126 -16.40 -7.68 8.79
C PRO A 126 -16.58 -8.46 10.10
N HIS A 127 -17.08 -9.69 10.04
CA HIS A 127 -17.30 -10.55 11.20
C HIS A 127 -16.15 -11.53 11.48
N ASP A 128 -15.13 -11.60 10.61
CA ASP A 128 -13.94 -12.43 10.86
C ASP A 128 -13.07 -11.81 11.97
N SER A 129 -12.96 -12.53 13.08
CA SER A 129 -12.18 -12.15 14.27
C SER A 129 -10.89 -12.98 14.43
N GLY A 130 -10.50 -13.71 13.39
CA GLY A 130 -9.27 -14.50 13.37
C GLY A 130 -8.01 -13.64 13.60
N ARG A 131 -7.05 -14.18 14.36
CA ARG A 131 -5.82 -13.47 14.76
C ARG A 131 -4.56 -13.89 14.00
N GLY A 132 -4.65 -14.95 13.19
CA GLY A 132 -3.54 -15.49 12.41
C GLY A 132 -3.70 -15.23 10.91
N ALA A 133 -2.66 -15.51 10.13
CA ALA A 133 -2.71 -15.39 8.68
C ALA A 133 -3.87 -16.21 8.08
N PRO A 134 -4.65 -15.65 7.14
CA PRO A 134 -5.77 -16.36 6.54
C PRO A 134 -5.36 -17.17 5.31
N GLY A 135 -6.04 -18.31 5.10
CA GLY A 135 -5.91 -19.11 3.87
C GLY A 135 -4.47 -19.46 3.51
N ASP A 136 -4.10 -19.26 2.25
CA ASP A 136 -2.76 -19.47 1.70
C ASP A 136 -1.88 -18.20 1.75
N PHE A 137 -2.30 -17.17 2.49
CA PHE A 137 -1.62 -15.87 2.56
C PHE A 137 -0.09 -15.99 2.81
N PRO A 138 0.40 -16.75 3.81
CA PRO A 138 1.84 -16.84 4.07
C PRO A 138 2.63 -17.47 2.93
N THR A 139 1.99 -18.33 2.14
CA THR A 139 2.63 -19.07 1.05
C THR A 139 2.72 -18.23 -0.22
N GLU A 140 1.73 -17.38 -0.48
CA GLU A 140 1.60 -16.68 -1.77
C GLU A 140 2.10 -15.22 -1.73
N ILE A 141 1.94 -14.52 -0.59
CA ILE A 141 2.08 -13.05 -0.57
C ILE A 141 3.48 -12.55 -0.95
N LEU A 142 4.54 -13.25 -0.53
CA LEU A 142 5.92 -12.87 -0.87
C LEU A 142 6.22 -13.08 -2.36
N GLY A 143 5.60 -14.09 -2.97
CA GLY A 143 5.69 -14.31 -4.42
C GLY A 143 5.06 -13.16 -5.20
N LEU A 144 3.91 -12.65 -4.75
CA LEU A 144 3.25 -11.50 -5.36
C LEU A 144 4.11 -10.22 -5.24
N TRP A 145 4.69 -9.95 -4.07
CA TRP A 145 5.63 -8.83 -3.89
C TRP A 145 6.85 -8.95 -4.80
N THR A 146 7.43 -10.14 -4.89
CA THR A 146 8.59 -10.40 -5.76
C THR A 146 8.24 -10.19 -7.22
N SER A 147 7.05 -10.63 -7.64
CA SER A 147 6.53 -10.47 -9.00
C SER A 147 6.39 -8.99 -9.39
N VAL A 148 5.75 -8.17 -8.55
CA VAL A 148 5.57 -6.73 -8.83
C VAL A 148 6.89 -5.97 -8.81
N ARG A 149 7.81 -6.32 -7.90
CA ARG A 149 9.16 -5.76 -7.91
C ARG A 149 9.87 -6.09 -9.22
N GLY A 150 9.90 -7.35 -9.62
CA GLY A 150 10.53 -7.78 -10.87
C GLY A 150 9.95 -7.08 -12.10
N TRP A 151 8.62 -6.94 -12.15
CA TRP A 151 7.96 -6.19 -13.21
C TRP A 151 8.36 -4.71 -13.23
N SER A 152 8.28 -4.01 -12.10
CA SER A 152 8.58 -2.58 -12.06
C SER A 152 10.07 -2.26 -12.25
N GLU A 153 10.97 -3.09 -11.72
CA GLU A 153 12.41 -2.91 -11.80
C GLU A 153 12.99 -3.38 -13.13
N VAL A 154 12.60 -4.57 -13.60
CA VAL A 154 13.22 -5.24 -14.76
C VAL A 154 12.40 -5.04 -16.02
N ASP A 155 11.11 -5.38 -16.00
CA ASP A 155 10.29 -5.34 -17.23
C ASP A 155 9.95 -3.90 -17.67
N LEU A 156 9.73 -3.00 -16.71
CA LEU A 156 9.54 -1.57 -16.97
C LEU A 156 10.86 -0.79 -16.92
N GLU A 157 11.99 -1.45 -16.65
CA GLU A 157 13.31 -0.81 -16.49
C GLU A 157 13.30 0.35 -15.49
N GLY A 158 12.41 0.31 -14.49
CA GLY A 158 12.19 1.39 -13.54
C GLY A 158 11.59 2.67 -14.14
N ARG A 159 11.19 2.70 -15.42
CA ARG A 159 10.72 3.91 -16.13
C ARG A 159 9.59 4.64 -15.41
N TYR A 160 8.72 3.91 -14.71
CA TYR A 160 7.57 4.47 -14.01
C TYR A 160 7.73 4.44 -12.47
N GLY A 161 8.94 4.18 -11.98
CA GLY A 161 9.25 3.92 -10.58
C GLY A 161 9.22 2.44 -10.22
N ILE A 162 9.85 2.12 -9.09
CA ILE A 162 10.11 0.75 -8.66
C ILE A 162 9.40 0.49 -7.33
N LEU A 163 8.48 -0.48 -7.31
CA LEU A 163 7.85 -0.89 -6.05
C LEU A 163 8.75 -1.89 -5.32
N LYS A 164 9.51 -1.41 -4.34
CA LYS A 164 10.41 -2.23 -3.51
C LYS A 164 9.89 -2.40 -2.09
N ALA A 165 10.07 -3.61 -1.58
CA ALA A 165 9.96 -3.90 -0.16
C ALA A 165 11.13 -4.79 0.27
N ASP A 166 11.68 -4.53 1.45
CA ASP A 166 12.66 -5.41 2.08
C ASP A 166 11.94 -6.61 2.70
N MET A 167 12.15 -7.78 2.09
CA MET A 167 11.59 -9.07 2.50
C MET A 167 12.55 -9.88 3.37
N THR A 168 13.74 -9.36 3.68
CA THR A 168 14.79 -10.07 4.42
C THR A 168 14.71 -9.88 5.93
N GLY A 169 13.82 -8.99 6.42
CA GLY A 169 13.72 -8.60 7.82
C GLY A 169 12.80 -9.46 8.71
N GLY A 170 13.40 -10.17 9.67
CA GLY A 170 12.86 -10.35 11.04
C GLY A 170 11.68 -11.30 11.29
N HIS A 171 11.07 -11.16 12.48
CA HIS A 171 10.10 -12.08 13.09
C HIS A 171 8.74 -12.20 12.37
N PHE A 172 8.42 -11.31 11.41
CA PHE A 172 7.13 -11.29 10.69
C PHE A 172 7.31 -11.06 9.17
N PRO A 173 7.90 -12.02 8.44
CA PRO A 173 8.32 -11.83 7.05
C PRO A 173 7.15 -11.51 6.10
N TYR A 174 5.97 -12.09 6.35
CA TYR A 174 4.80 -11.96 5.45
C TYR A 174 4.06 -10.62 5.56
N ILE A 175 4.30 -9.85 6.62
CA ILE A 175 3.63 -8.55 6.84
C ILE A 175 4.59 -7.38 6.69
N ALA A 176 5.90 -7.61 6.85
CA ALA A 176 6.92 -6.58 6.81
C ALA A 176 6.86 -5.70 5.54
N PRO A 177 6.65 -6.26 4.33
CA PRO A 177 6.47 -5.44 3.12
C PRO A 177 5.32 -4.44 3.24
N ALA A 178 4.14 -4.88 3.68
CA ALA A 178 2.99 -4.00 3.83
C ALA A 178 3.23 -2.91 4.89
N LEU A 179 3.94 -3.24 5.98
CA LEU A 179 4.28 -2.28 7.03
C LEU A 179 5.24 -1.17 6.53
N GLN A 180 6.19 -1.50 5.66
CA GLN A 180 7.12 -0.52 5.10
C GLN A 180 6.40 0.54 4.27
N HIS A 181 5.35 0.16 3.56
CA HIS A 181 4.54 1.09 2.77
C HIS A 181 3.41 1.77 3.56
N ALA A 182 3.04 1.24 4.73
CA ALA A 182 2.04 1.85 5.61
C ALA A 182 2.62 2.79 6.68
N PHE A 183 3.96 2.90 6.77
CA PHE A 183 4.64 3.65 7.83
C PHE A 183 4.29 5.14 7.82
N LEU A 184 4.22 5.75 6.64
CA LEU A 184 3.81 7.14 6.45
C LEU A 184 2.40 7.16 5.86
N ARG A 185 1.45 7.75 6.59
CA ARG A 185 0.14 8.04 6.01
C ARG A 185 0.27 9.09 4.93
N ASN A 186 -0.66 9.11 4.00
CA ASN A 186 -0.66 10.16 2.98
C ASN A 186 -0.81 11.56 3.59
N SER A 187 -1.56 11.70 4.68
CA SER A 187 -1.63 12.94 5.46
C SER A 187 -0.29 13.34 6.08
N ASP A 188 0.54 12.37 6.43
CA ASP A 188 1.86 12.60 7.01
C ASP A 188 2.87 12.96 5.91
N LEU A 189 2.74 12.39 4.71
CA LEU A 189 3.54 12.77 3.53
C LEU A 189 3.36 14.25 3.14
N HIS A 190 2.12 14.73 3.06
CA HIS A 190 1.84 16.15 2.77
C HIS A 190 2.47 17.10 3.81
N ARG A 191 2.61 16.62 5.05
CA ARG A 191 3.25 17.37 6.13
C ARG A 191 4.77 17.31 6.02
N LEU A 192 5.32 16.19 5.58
CA LEU A 192 6.75 16.07 5.27
C LEU A 192 7.16 17.01 4.13
N ASP A 193 6.32 17.24 3.12
CA ASP A 193 6.59 18.24 2.09
C ASP A 193 6.74 19.65 2.67
N ALA A 194 5.94 19.99 3.69
CA ALA A 194 6.08 21.27 4.39
C ALA A 194 7.37 21.30 5.22
N PHE A 195 7.74 20.19 5.84
CA PHE A 195 9.01 20.05 6.58
C PHE A 195 10.23 20.21 5.67
N PHE A 196 10.28 19.53 4.53
CA PHE A 196 11.39 19.63 3.58
C PHE A 196 11.53 21.05 3.02
N ARG A 197 10.40 21.72 2.73
CA ARG A 197 10.39 23.14 2.34
C ARG A 197 10.95 24.06 3.42
N VAL A 198 10.63 23.82 4.70
CA VAL A 198 11.21 24.59 5.82
C VAL A 198 12.71 24.40 5.93
N LEU A 199 13.22 23.21 5.58
CA LEU A 199 14.65 22.93 5.52
C LEU A 199 15.34 23.49 4.26
N GLY A 200 14.60 24.08 3.33
CA GLY A 200 15.13 24.57 2.06
C GLY A 200 15.65 23.44 1.16
N LEU A 201 15.13 22.23 1.33
CA LEU A 201 15.48 21.07 0.51
C LEU A 201 14.60 21.09 -0.73
N GLU A 202 15.25 21.16 -1.89
CA GLU A 202 14.59 21.07 -3.19
C GLU A 202 14.39 19.59 -3.58
N PRO A 203 13.30 19.25 -4.30
CA PRO A 203 13.14 17.93 -4.89
C PRO A 203 14.38 17.52 -5.69
N ALA A 204 14.82 16.26 -5.55
CA ALA A 204 16.03 15.69 -6.18
C ALA A 204 17.39 16.29 -5.75
N SER A 205 17.44 17.12 -4.69
CA SER A 205 18.70 17.49 -4.03
C SER A 205 19.27 16.32 -3.22
N GLU A 206 20.59 16.32 -3.00
CA GLU A 206 21.24 15.26 -2.21
C GLU A 206 20.64 15.22 -0.79
N PRO A 207 20.12 14.05 -0.35
CA PRO A 207 19.41 13.99 0.92
C PRO A 207 20.36 14.27 2.09
N PRO A 208 19.91 14.98 3.14
CA PRO A 208 20.72 15.20 4.32
C PRO A 208 21.16 13.87 4.95
N VAL A 209 22.29 13.90 5.66
CA VAL A 209 22.72 12.74 6.43
C VAL A 209 21.59 12.34 7.39
N GLY A 210 21.27 11.04 7.46
CA GLY A 210 20.07 10.57 8.18
C GLY A 210 19.99 10.98 9.66
N SER A 211 21.11 11.23 10.32
CA SER A 211 21.14 11.77 11.69
C SER A 211 20.70 13.24 11.77
N GLU A 212 21.03 14.04 10.77
CA GLU A 212 20.65 15.44 10.66
C GLU A 212 19.16 15.57 10.35
N LEU A 213 18.67 14.74 9.42
CA LEU A 213 17.26 14.67 9.08
C LEU A 213 16.41 14.30 10.30
N ARG A 214 16.83 13.28 11.07
CA ARG A 214 16.15 12.88 12.32
C ARG A 214 16.13 14.00 13.36
N ARG A 215 17.25 14.72 13.53
CA ARG A 215 17.34 15.84 14.46
C ARG A 215 16.43 17.00 14.03
N ALA A 216 16.43 17.33 12.75
CA ALA A 216 15.58 18.36 12.18
C ALA A 216 14.09 18.00 12.32
N LEU A 217 13.73 16.76 12.01
CA LEU A 217 12.36 16.25 12.14
C LEU A 217 11.89 16.34 13.60
N LYS A 218 12.72 15.88 14.55
CA LYS A 218 12.42 15.97 15.99
C LYS A 218 12.24 17.41 16.46
N SER A 219 13.06 18.33 15.97
CA SER A 219 12.94 19.76 16.28
C SER A 219 11.67 20.38 15.68
N TRP A 220 11.24 19.91 14.51
CA TRP A 220 10.05 20.41 13.84
C TRP A 220 8.77 19.86 14.46
N THR A 221 8.80 18.64 14.97
CA THR A 221 7.66 18.00 15.66
C THR A 221 7.54 18.36 17.13
N SER A 222 8.62 18.80 17.80
CA SER A 222 8.63 19.04 19.26
C SER A 222 7.65 20.10 19.75
N ASN A 223 7.24 21.03 18.87
CA ASN A 223 6.32 22.13 19.21
C ASN A 223 4.88 21.87 18.71
N LYS A 224 4.57 20.64 18.30
CA LYS A 224 3.28 20.26 17.74
C LYS A 224 2.61 19.24 18.66
N ASP A 225 1.52 19.63 19.31
CA ASP A 225 0.76 18.76 20.23
C ASP A 225 -0.13 17.72 19.53
N GLU A 226 -0.13 17.74 18.21
CA GLU A 226 -0.99 16.95 17.35
C GLU A 226 -0.53 15.47 17.31
N THR A 227 -1.49 14.54 17.24
CA THR A 227 -1.21 13.09 17.31
C THR A 227 -0.28 12.58 16.23
N TRP A 228 -0.25 13.23 15.06
CA TRP A 228 0.63 12.87 13.95
C TRP A 228 2.11 13.22 14.21
N ALA A 229 2.39 14.28 14.96
CA ALA A 229 3.75 14.71 15.25
C ALA A 229 4.47 13.70 16.16
N ARG A 230 3.71 12.88 16.90
CA ARG A 230 4.21 11.77 17.71
C ARG A 230 4.49 10.50 16.91
N ARG A 231 3.99 10.41 15.67
CA ARG A 231 4.20 9.26 14.78
C ARG A 231 5.44 9.40 13.90
N LEU A 232 5.89 10.63 13.66
CA LEU A 232 7.11 10.99 12.92
C LEU A 232 8.32 11.10 13.86
#